data_AF-A0A7S2CFB3-F1
#
_entry.id   AF-A0A7S2CFB3-F1
#
_cell.length_a   1.000
_cell.length_b   1.000
_cell.length_c   1.000
_cell.angle_alpha   90.00
_cell.angle_beta   90.00
_cell.angle_gamma   90.00
#
_symmetry.space_group_name_H-M   'P 1'
#
loop_
_entity.id
_entity.type
_entity.pdbx_description
1 polymer ?
#
loop_
_entity_poly.entity_id
_entity_poly.type
_entity_poly.pdbx_seq_one_letter_code
_entity_poly.pdbx_strand_id
1 'polypeptide(L)'
;HHPKLTDDRCPQACEVHGITCLCDTEPQVAVVFRSVHNLSAAHIIDTLHIGSVPPEAFAPGVYTQCTSEACAHALARNVSVFTHRHSVGGLDERTIFRVLRNGSRPTYLINKVATVRVANGAFAFRNPVSFHSFNRPSIRDAEHETGALIDHLFTHKN
;
A
#
# COMPACT_ATOMS: atom_id res chain seq x y z
N HIS A 1 7.97 12.09 12.52
CA HIS A 1 9.21 12.29 13.29
C HIS A 1 10.41 12.06 12.38
N HIS A 2 11.29 13.06 12.21
CA HIS A 2 12.52 12.94 11.42
C HIS A 2 13.75 12.90 12.36
N PRO A 3 14.87 12.30 11.95
CA PRO A 3 16.10 12.32 12.74
C PRO A 3 16.57 13.76 12.94
N LYS A 4 16.79 14.17 14.18
CA LYS A 4 17.37 15.48 14.52
C LYS A 4 18.77 15.28 15.09
N LEU A 5 19.64 16.24 14.83
CA LEU A 5 20.92 16.35 15.49
C LEU A 5 20.67 16.66 16.97
N THR A 6 21.13 15.79 17.86
CA THR A 6 21.09 16.00 19.33
C THR A 6 22.51 15.90 19.85
N ASP A 7 23.01 16.95 20.51
CA ASP A 7 24.38 17.05 21.03
C ASP A 7 25.46 16.70 19.99
N ASP A 8 25.38 17.28 18.79
CA ASP A 8 26.27 17.04 17.63
C ASP A 8 26.39 15.57 17.20
N ARG A 9 25.40 14.75 17.58
CA ARG A 9 25.36 13.33 17.23
C ARG A 9 24.05 12.98 16.54
N CYS A 10 24.19 12.12 15.53
CA CYS A 10 23.07 11.48 14.87
C CYS A 10 22.79 10.10 15.49
N PRO A 11 21.57 9.56 15.30
CA PRO A 11 21.28 8.17 15.61
C PRO A 11 22.25 7.20 14.94
N GLN A 12 22.41 5.98 15.48
CA GLN A 12 23.20 4.94 14.81
C GLN A 12 22.70 4.71 13.38
N ALA A 13 23.64 4.50 12.44
CA ALA A 13 23.41 4.43 10.99
C ALA A 13 22.96 5.75 10.32
N CYS A 14 23.38 6.87 10.89
CA CYS A 14 23.26 8.20 10.30
C CYS A 14 24.58 8.97 10.43
N GLU A 15 24.84 9.86 9.48
CA GLU A 15 25.97 10.77 9.43
C GLU A 15 25.50 12.22 9.62
N VAL A 16 26.33 13.04 10.27
CA VAL A 16 26.06 14.47 10.46
C VAL A 16 26.25 15.17 9.11
N HIS A 17 25.22 15.87 8.64
CA HIS A 17 25.25 16.69 7.44
C HIS A 17 24.80 18.12 7.79
N GLY A 18 25.79 18.96 8.14
CA GLY A 18 25.54 20.30 8.67
C GLY A 18 24.77 20.27 9.98
N ILE A 19 23.58 20.87 10.02
CA ILE A 19 22.68 20.87 11.19
C ILE A 19 21.65 19.72 11.18
N THR A 20 21.78 18.78 10.24
CA THR A 20 20.84 17.68 10.02
C THR A 20 21.54 16.32 10.05
N CYS A 21 20.77 15.25 10.14
CA CYS A 21 21.27 13.88 10.04
C CYS A 21 20.87 13.28 8.70
N LEU A 22 21.85 12.78 7.95
CA LEU A 22 21.65 11.97 6.76
C LEU A 22 21.72 10.50 7.18
N CYS A 23 20.67 9.74 6.89
CA CYS A 23 20.59 8.34 7.29
C CYS A 23 20.32 7.47 6.08
N ASP A 24 20.83 6.24 6.10
CA ASP A 24 20.44 5.25 5.12
C ASP A 24 18.95 4.91 5.27
N THR A 25 18.33 4.63 4.13
CA THR A 25 16.92 4.24 4.06
C THR A 25 16.79 2.88 3.41
N GLU A 26 15.89 2.06 3.96
CA GLU A 26 15.61 0.72 3.46
C GLU A 26 14.12 0.60 3.16
N PRO A 27 13.72 0.46 1.88
CA PRO A 27 12.34 0.17 1.53
C PRO A 27 12.01 -1.29 1.83
N GLN A 28 10.92 -1.52 2.58
CA GLN A 28 10.40 -2.85 2.89
C GLN A 28 8.99 -3.01 2.36
N VAL A 29 8.77 -4.09 1.61
CA VAL A 29 7.46 -4.51 1.11
C VAL A 29 7.10 -5.82 1.79
N ALA A 30 5.90 -5.89 2.37
CA ALA A 30 5.42 -7.09 3.05
C ALA A 30 3.97 -7.40 2.69
N VAL A 31 3.68 -8.71 2.58
CA VAL A 31 2.31 -9.24 2.50
C VAL A 31 1.61 -9.05 3.84
N VAL A 32 0.37 -8.55 3.81
CA VAL A 32 -0.43 -8.31 5.02
C VAL A 32 -1.28 -9.51 5.36
N PHE A 33 -2.15 -9.92 4.44
CA PHE A 33 -3.07 -11.03 4.64
C PHE A 33 -2.52 -12.28 3.96
N ARG A 34 -2.35 -13.36 4.72
CA ARG A 34 -1.91 -14.67 4.18
C ARG A 34 -3.06 -15.66 4.01
N SER A 35 -4.22 -15.35 4.59
CA SER A 35 -5.41 -16.19 4.57
C SER A 35 -6.67 -15.37 4.36
N VAL A 36 -7.68 -16.01 3.78
CA VAL A 36 -9.02 -15.47 3.58
C VAL A 36 -9.90 -15.59 4.83
N HIS A 37 -9.47 -16.36 5.84
CA HIS A 37 -10.18 -16.48 7.10
C HIS A 37 -10.16 -15.16 7.86
N ASN A 38 -11.31 -14.76 8.42
CA ASN A 38 -11.47 -13.55 9.23
C ASN A 38 -11.17 -12.21 8.51
N LEU A 39 -11.19 -12.19 7.17
CA LEU A 39 -11.16 -10.93 6.43
C LEU A 39 -12.41 -10.09 6.73
N SER A 40 -12.20 -8.81 7.05
CA SER A 40 -13.24 -7.80 7.18
C SER A 40 -12.90 -6.58 6.32
N ALA A 41 -13.93 -5.95 5.74
CA ALA A 41 -13.73 -4.76 4.93
C ALA A 41 -13.07 -3.62 5.71
N ALA A 42 -13.48 -3.42 6.98
CA ALA A 42 -12.89 -2.40 7.86
C ALA A 42 -11.39 -2.63 8.08
N HIS A 43 -10.99 -3.86 8.43
CA HIS A 43 -9.58 -4.18 8.65
C HIS A 43 -8.76 -4.06 7.36
N ILE A 44 -9.33 -4.43 6.21
CA ILE A 44 -8.67 -4.23 4.91
C ILE A 44 -8.45 -2.74 4.63
N ILE A 45 -9.46 -1.89 4.86
CA ILE A 45 -9.39 -0.44 4.63
C ILE A 45 -8.40 0.23 5.60
N ASP A 46 -8.36 -0.20 6.85
CA ASP A 46 -7.50 0.36 7.89
C ASP A 46 -6.03 -0.09 7.75
N THR A 47 -5.76 -1.18 7.03
CA THR A 47 -4.41 -1.74 6.90
C THR A 47 -3.82 -1.56 5.50
N LEU A 48 -4.61 -1.72 4.43
CA LEU A 48 -4.14 -1.59 3.05
C LEU A 48 -4.41 -0.18 2.53
N HIS A 49 -3.33 0.49 2.15
CA HIS A 49 -3.36 1.89 1.73
C HIS A 49 -2.90 2.08 0.29
N ILE A 50 -2.56 0.97 -0.39
CA ILE A 50 -2.12 0.97 -1.77
C ILE A 50 -3.29 0.49 -2.62
N GLY A 51 -3.75 1.36 -3.51
CA GLY A 51 -4.76 1.02 -4.51
C GLY A 51 -4.25 -0.05 -5.47
N SER A 52 -5.19 -0.80 -6.04
CA SER A 52 -4.92 -1.69 -7.16
C SER A 52 -5.68 -1.23 -8.40
N VAL A 53 -5.12 -1.53 -9.56
CA VAL A 53 -5.90 -1.58 -10.81
C VAL A 53 -7.00 -2.64 -10.63
N PRO A 54 -8.25 -2.37 -11.06
CA PRO A 54 -9.32 -3.36 -11.03
C PRO A 54 -8.97 -4.61 -11.84
N PRO A 55 -9.33 -5.83 -11.39
CA PRO A 55 -9.05 -7.08 -12.11
C PRO A 55 -9.51 -7.09 -13.57
N GLU A 56 -10.58 -6.37 -13.89
CA GLU A 56 -11.20 -6.29 -15.22
C GLU A 56 -10.36 -5.53 -16.25
N ALA A 57 -9.40 -4.70 -15.79
CA ALA A 57 -8.48 -3.99 -16.67
C ALA A 57 -7.26 -4.84 -17.08
N PHE A 58 -7.09 -6.03 -16.50
CA PHE A 58 -6.07 -6.98 -16.91
C PHE A 58 -6.57 -7.92 -18.00
N ALA A 59 -5.65 -8.53 -18.75
CA ALA A 59 -6.01 -9.55 -19.72
C ALA A 59 -6.75 -10.73 -19.04
N PRO A 60 -7.70 -11.38 -19.75
CA PRO A 60 -8.41 -12.54 -19.22
C PRO A 60 -7.47 -13.61 -18.64
N GLY A 61 -7.78 -14.12 -17.45
CA GLY A 61 -7.00 -15.16 -16.77
C GLY A 61 -5.75 -14.67 -16.03
N VAL A 62 -5.46 -13.37 -16.00
CA VAL A 62 -4.38 -12.82 -15.13
C VAL A 62 -4.82 -12.84 -13.67
N TYR A 63 -6.05 -12.37 -13.41
CA TYR A 63 -6.70 -12.38 -12.11
C TYR A 63 -7.97 -13.20 -12.17
N THR A 64 -8.17 -14.02 -11.14
CA THR A 64 -9.37 -14.85 -10.99
C THR A 64 -10.01 -14.55 -9.64
N GLN A 65 -11.32 -14.37 -9.62
CA GLN A 65 -12.04 -14.21 -8.36
C GLN A 65 -12.02 -15.54 -7.59
N CYS A 66 -11.68 -15.46 -6.31
CA CYS A 66 -11.74 -16.60 -5.42
C CYS A 66 -13.19 -17.01 -5.16
N THR A 67 -13.49 -18.29 -5.39
CA THR A 67 -14.84 -18.88 -5.25
C THR A 67 -14.92 -19.97 -4.19
N SER A 68 -13.86 -20.18 -3.41
CA SER A 68 -13.89 -21.12 -2.29
C SER A 68 -14.93 -20.73 -1.23
N GLU A 69 -15.36 -21.67 -0.41
CA GLU A 69 -16.33 -21.41 0.68
C GLU A 69 -15.85 -20.28 1.61
N ALA A 70 -14.56 -20.26 1.96
CA ALA A 70 -13.98 -19.18 2.76
C ALA A 70 -14.08 -17.81 2.07
N CYS A 71 -13.96 -17.76 0.74
CA CYS A 71 -14.17 -16.54 -0.04
C CYS A 71 -15.64 -16.15 -0.16
N ALA A 72 -16.57 -17.12 -0.20
CA ALA A 72 -18.00 -16.85 -0.13
C ALA A 72 -18.37 -16.18 1.22
N HIS A 73 -17.79 -16.64 2.33
CA HIS A 73 -17.95 -15.98 3.63
C HIS A 73 -17.35 -14.57 3.66
N ALA A 74 -16.21 -14.34 3.00
CA ALA A 74 -15.64 -13.00 2.86
C ALA A 74 -16.55 -12.09 2.01
N LEU A 75 -17.15 -12.62 0.94
CA LEU A 75 -18.09 -11.90 0.08
C LEU A 75 -19.33 -11.45 0.84
N ALA A 76 -19.87 -12.30 1.73
CA ALA A 76 -20.98 -11.93 2.62
C ALA A 76 -20.64 -10.75 3.56
N ARG A 77 -19.35 -10.45 3.76
CA ARG A 77 -18.83 -9.30 4.51
C ARG A 77 -18.36 -8.16 3.59
N ASN A 78 -18.83 -8.13 2.33
CA ASN A 78 -18.47 -7.17 1.30
C ASN A 78 -16.97 -7.15 0.93
N VAL A 79 -16.32 -8.31 1.00
CA VAL A 79 -14.93 -8.49 0.56
C VAL A 79 -14.87 -9.49 -0.59
N SER A 80 -14.58 -9.01 -1.81
CA SER A 80 -14.25 -9.89 -2.92
C SER A 80 -12.73 -10.04 -3.03
N VAL A 81 -12.25 -11.28 -3.19
CA VAL A 81 -10.82 -11.60 -3.23
C VAL A 81 -10.47 -12.07 -4.65
N PHE A 82 -9.42 -11.50 -5.23
CA PHE A 82 -8.91 -11.90 -6.54
C PHE A 82 -7.45 -12.33 -6.40
N THR A 83 -7.15 -13.54 -6.88
CA THR A 83 -5.81 -14.11 -6.88
C THR A 83 -5.18 -14.00 -8.25
N HIS A 84 -3.85 -13.81 -8.27
CA HIS A 84 -3.10 -13.75 -9.51
C HIS A 84 -2.82 -15.17 -10.01
N ARG A 85 -2.69 -15.37 -11.33
CA ARG A 85 -2.39 -16.68 -11.93
C ARG A 85 -1.08 -17.34 -11.44
N HIS A 86 -0.18 -16.55 -10.86
CA HIS A 86 1.10 -17.02 -10.31
C HIS A 86 1.07 -17.13 -8.78
N SER A 87 -0.07 -16.88 -8.14
CA SER A 87 -0.23 -17.10 -6.69
C SER A 87 -0.29 -18.60 -6.40
N VAL A 88 0.50 -19.06 -5.44
CA VAL A 88 0.58 -20.48 -5.07
C VAL A 88 -0.07 -20.69 -3.71
N GLY A 89 -1.26 -21.30 -3.70
CA GLY A 89 -1.86 -21.89 -2.50
C GLY A 89 -2.27 -20.93 -1.37
N GLY A 90 -2.36 -19.63 -1.62
CA GLY A 90 -2.73 -18.66 -0.59
C GLY A 90 -2.80 -17.22 -1.09
N LEU A 91 -2.98 -16.29 -0.15
CA LEU A 91 -2.92 -14.86 -0.43
C LEU A 91 -1.48 -14.38 -0.40
N ASP A 92 -1.11 -13.60 -1.41
CA ASP A 92 0.24 -13.07 -1.61
C ASP A 92 0.18 -11.57 -1.91
N GLU A 93 1.34 -10.97 -2.20
CA GLU A 93 1.49 -9.53 -2.48
C GLU A 93 0.73 -9.08 -3.74
N ARG A 94 0.29 -10.01 -4.59
CA ARG A 94 -0.43 -9.75 -5.84
C ARG A 94 -1.93 -9.84 -5.64
N THR A 95 -2.40 -10.39 -4.53
CA THR A 95 -3.82 -10.51 -4.21
C THR A 95 -4.47 -9.13 -4.18
N ILE A 96 -5.61 -9.02 -4.86
CA ILE A 96 -6.44 -7.81 -4.90
C ILE A 96 -7.68 -8.05 -4.07
N PHE A 97 -8.00 -7.11 -3.18
CA PHE A 97 -9.26 -7.06 -2.47
C PHE A 97 -10.15 -5.98 -3.06
N ARG A 98 -11.41 -6.31 -3.31
CA ARG A 98 -12.47 -5.33 -3.55
C ARG A 98 -13.30 -5.20 -2.29
N VAL A 99 -13.38 -4.00 -1.76
CA VAL A 99 -14.17 -3.64 -0.58
C VAL A 99 -15.09 -2.47 -0.90
N LEU A 100 -16.20 -2.32 -0.18
CA LEU A 100 -17.07 -1.16 -0.29
C LEU A 100 -16.70 -0.12 0.78
N ARG A 101 -16.13 1.02 0.37
CA ARG A 101 -15.89 2.15 1.26
C ARG A 101 -17.20 2.88 1.50
N ASN A 102 -17.54 3.08 2.78
CA ASN A 102 -18.81 3.68 3.23
C ASN A 102 -20.06 2.97 2.66
N GLY A 103 -19.96 1.68 2.33
CA GLY A 103 -21.06 0.86 1.80
C GLY A 103 -21.44 1.13 0.35
N SER A 104 -20.82 2.09 -0.35
CA SER A 104 -21.27 2.53 -1.68
C SER A 104 -20.19 2.54 -2.75
N ARG A 105 -18.94 2.91 -2.42
CA ARG A 105 -17.87 3.03 -3.42
C ARG A 105 -16.99 1.78 -3.43
N PRO A 106 -16.93 1.01 -4.54
CA PRO A 106 -15.98 -0.09 -4.64
C PRO A 106 -14.56 0.46 -4.70
N THR A 107 -13.71 -0.04 -3.81
CA THR A 107 -12.29 0.27 -3.75
C THR A 107 -11.49 -1.02 -3.91
N TYR A 108 -10.49 -0.98 -4.79
CA TYR A 108 -9.58 -2.09 -5.03
C TYR A 108 -8.25 -1.80 -4.34
N LEU A 109 -7.81 -2.72 -3.49
CA LEU A 109 -6.59 -2.58 -2.68
C LEU A 109 -5.68 -3.79 -2.91
N ILE A 110 -4.38 -3.55 -3.06
CA ILE A 110 -3.38 -4.61 -3.22
C ILE A 110 -2.89 -5.09 -1.86
N ASN A 111 -2.69 -6.39 -1.69
CA ASN A 111 -2.31 -7.05 -0.43
C ASN A 111 -0.84 -6.85 -0.03
N LYS A 112 -0.38 -5.61 0.03
CA LYS A 112 0.97 -5.28 0.51
C LYS A 112 1.01 -3.93 1.20
N VAL A 113 1.96 -3.82 2.12
CA VAL A 113 2.38 -2.53 2.72
C VAL A 113 3.78 -2.21 2.23
N ALA A 114 4.02 -0.92 1.95
CA ALA A 114 5.32 -0.40 1.59
C ALA A 114 5.75 0.63 2.64
N THR A 115 6.80 0.30 3.37
CA THR A 115 7.34 1.11 4.47
C THR A 115 8.81 1.39 4.21
N VAL A 116 9.22 2.64 4.34
CA VAL A 116 10.63 3.02 4.33
C VAL A 116 11.11 3.09 5.77
N ARG A 117 12.15 2.33 6.08
CA ARG A 117 12.86 2.38 7.36
C ARG A 117 14.05 3.32 7.24
N VAL A 118 14.33 4.07 8.29
CA VAL A 118 15.44 5.03 8.35
C VAL A 118 16.26 4.73 9.59
N ALA A 119 17.59 4.87 9.50
CA ALA A 119 18.50 4.68 10.64
C ALA A 119 18.34 3.29 11.28
N ASN A 120 18.52 2.24 10.47
CA ASN A 120 18.31 0.83 10.87
C ASN A 120 16.94 0.56 11.51
N GLY A 121 15.91 1.32 11.11
CA GLY A 121 14.54 1.13 11.58
C GLY A 121 14.20 1.84 12.89
N ALA A 122 15.05 2.75 13.39
CA ALA A 122 14.70 3.66 14.47
C ALA A 122 13.53 4.58 14.09
N PHE A 123 13.39 4.88 12.79
CA PHE A 123 12.25 5.60 12.25
C PHE A 123 11.68 4.84 11.05
N ALA A 124 10.38 5.01 10.83
CA ALA A 124 9.71 4.46 9.67
C ALA A 124 8.59 5.39 9.20
N PHE A 125 8.40 5.44 7.88
CA PHE A 125 7.28 6.13 7.26
C PHE A 125 6.80 5.32 6.06
N ARG A 126 5.56 5.54 5.62
CA ARG A 126 5.05 4.89 4.41
C ARG A 126 5.65 5.56 3.20
N ASN A 127 6.05 4.78 2.20
CA ASN A 127 6.51 5.36 0.94
C ASN A 127 5.36 6.20 0.37
N PRO A 128 5.51 7.53 0.21
CA PRO A 128 4.48 8.32 -0.45
C PRO A 128 4.25 7.75 -1.85
N VAL A 129 2.99 7.73 -2.28
CA VAL A 129 2.66 7.26 -3.63
C VAL A 129 3.26 8.26 -4.61
N SER A 130 4.36 7.89 -5.25
CA SER A 130 4.97 8.61 -6.37
C SER A 130 4.27 8.15 -7.63
N PHE A 131 3.44 8.99 -8.25
CA PHE A 131 2.92 8.72 -9.59
C PHE A 131 3.81 9.34 -10.68
N HIS A 132 4.86 10.08 -10.31
CA HIS A 132 5.90 10.58 -11.20
C HIS A 132 6.97 9.51 -11.52
N SER A 133 7.24 9.35 -12.81
CA SER A 133 8.53 8.83 -13.27
C SER A 133 9.52 9.97 -13.34
N PHE A 134 10.53 9.99 -12.46
CA PHE A 134 11.60 10.99 -12.46
C PHE A 134 12.38 11.06 -13.78
N ASN A 135 12.30 10.01 -14.61
CA ASN A 135 12.96 9.94 -15.90
C ASN A 135 12.12 10.53 -17.06
N ARG A 136 10.81 10.70 -16.89
CA ARG A 136 9.90 11.23 -17.94
C ARG A 136 8.72 11.99 -17.32
N PRO A 137 8.91 13.24 -16.86
CA PRO A 137 7.81 14.05 -16.37
C PRO A 137 6.86 14.41 -17.51
N SER A 138 5.56 14.14 -17.35
CA SER A 138 4.50 14.61 -18.25
C SER A 138 3.46 15.43 -17.48
N ILE A 139 2.92 16.49 -18.09
CA ILE A 139 1.95 17.41 -17.48
C ILE A 139 0.67 16.66 -17.05
N ARG A 140 0.28 15.65 -17.83
CA ARG A 140 -0.90 14.81 -17.55
C ARG A 140 -0.75 13.98 -16.26
N ASP A 141 0.46 13.51 -15.98
CA ASP A 141 0.76 12.74 -14.77
C ASP A 141 0.76 13.64 -13.52
N ALA A 142 1.19 14.91 -13.66
CA ALA A 142 1.13 15.90 -12.58
C ALA A 142 -0.32 16.26 -12.17
N GLU A 143 -1.26 16.29 -13.12
CA GLU A 143 -2.68 16.54 -12.83
C GLU A 143 -3.34 15.35 -12.11
N HIS A 144 -2.99 14.12 -12.49
CA HIS A 144 -3.46 12.92 -11.81
C HIS A 144 -2.84 12.79 -10.40
N GLU A 145 -1.59 13.21 -10.22
CA GLU A 145 -0.98 13.34 -8.88
C GLU A 145 -1.69 14.36 -8.01
N THR A 146 -1.99 15.54 -8.55
CA THR A 146 -2.69 16.58 -7.80
C THR A 146 -4.09 16.13 -7.41
N GLY A 147 -4.80 15.45 -8.32
CA GLY A 147 -6.12 14.86 -8.03
C GLY A 147 -6.06 13.76 -6.97
N ALA A 148 -5.07 12.87 -7.04
CA ALA A 148 -4.87 11.80 -6.06
C ALA A 148 -4.41 12.34 -4.69
N LEU A 149 -3.57 13.38 -4.65
CA LEU A 149 -3.18 14.08 -3.44
C LEU A 149 -4.38 14.77 -2.78
N ILE A 150 -5.22 15.43 -3.58
CA ILE A 150 -6.45 16.08 -3.09
C ILE A 150 -7.42 15.02 -2.54
N ASP A 151 -7.69 13.93 -3.27
CA ASP A 151 -8.56 12.84 -2.78
C ASP A 151 -7.98 12.19 -1.50
N HIS A 152 -6.65 12.03 -1.41
CA HIS A 152 -6.00 11.58 -0.19
C HIS A 152 -6.18 12.56 0.98
N LEU A 153 -6.01 13.87 0.76
CA LEU A 153 -6.14 14.90 1.81
C LEU A 153 -7.55 14.91 2.44
N PHE A 154 -8.57 14.61 1.63
CA PHE A 154 -9.96 14.60 2.08
C PHE A 154 -10.43 13.24 2.62
N THR A 155 -9.80 12.12 2.23
CA THR A 155 -10.30 10.77 2.57
C THR A 155 -9.44 10.01 3.58
N HIS A 156 -8.27 10.52 3.98
CA HIS A 156 -7.39 9.90 4.96
C HIS A 156 -6.91 10.93 6.02
N LYS A 157 -7.01 10.60 7.31
CA LYS A 157 -6.34 11.37 8.38
C LYS A 157 -4.83 11.12 8.31
N ASN A 158 -4.04 12.19 8.32
CA ASN A 158 -2.57 12.15 8.46
C ASN A 158 -2.14 11.81 9.88
#